data_AF-A0A8T4Q756-F1
#
_entry.id   AF-A0A8T4Q756-F1
#
_cell.length_a   1.000
_cell.length_b   1.000
_cell.length_c   1.000
_cell.angle_alpha   90.00
_cell.angle_beta   90.00
_cell.angle_gamma   90.00
#
_symmetry.space_group_name_H-M   'P 1'
#
loop_
_entity.id
_entity.type
_entity.pdbx_description
1 polymer ?
#
loop_
_entity_poly.entity_id
_entity_poly.type
_entity_poly.pdbx_seq_one_letter_code
_entity_poly.pdbx_strand_id
1 'polypeptide(L)'
;MTEQTLETAIAKPGLSAASVNEQGKLENFQGTLLQGYSQIRPETFQHAYEIMRDRKTDFSLRNKWFYTADGNVYTFEDGKAYLYSTMRDLNPILKHIGEATRQLLSPAHNYKVEQNDLDAILKSDKVLKTDVDNLKLKFDNRNDELGYFEIDTSKPQEFKTQDQLLLAIQKYGGGNLQ
;
A
#
# COMPACT_ATOMS: atom_id res chain seq x y z
N MET A 1 -9.11 -26.13 -10.44
CA MET A 1 -8.07 -25.15 -10.82
C MET A 1 -6.90 -25.32 -9.86
N THR A 2 -5.70 -25.51 -10.36
CA THR A 2 -4.47 -25.57 -9.54
C THR A 2 -4.07 -24.15 -9.12
N GLU A 3 -3.40 -23.98 -7.97
CA GLU A 3 -2.94 -22.67 -7.46
C GLU A 3 -2.13 -21.86 -8.50
N GLN A 4 -1.34 -22.54 -9.33
CA GLN A 4 -0.59 -21.96 -10.47
C GLN A 4 -1.49 -21.25 -11.50
N THR A 5 -2.74 -21.69 -11.66
CA THR A 5 -3.68 -21.12 -12.63
C THR A 5 -4.28 -19.80 -12.12
N LEU A 6 -4.39 -19.62 -10.79
CA LEU A 6 -4.89 -18.39 -10.17
C LEU A 6 -3.82 -17.29 -10.12
N GLU A 7 -2.56 -17.65 -9.86
CA GLU A 7 -1.43 -16.70 -9.84
C GLU A 7 -1.19 -16.05 -11.22
N THR A 8 -1.37 -16.83 -12.29
CA THR A 8 -1.17 -16.34 -13.68
C THR A 8 -2.31 -15.44 -14.15
N ALA A 9 -3.52 -15.60 -13.59
CA ALA A 9 -4.72 -14.86 -14.01
C ALA A 9 -4.85 -13.47 -13.37
N ILE A 10 -4.19 -13.21 -12.23
CA ILE A 10 -4.31 -11.95 -11.45
C ILE A 10 -3.02 -11.13 -11.47
N ALA A 11 -1.91 -11.67 -11.97
CA ALA A 11 -0.74 -10.86 -12.32
C ALA A 11 -1.12 -9.86 -13.42
N LYS A 12 -1.57 -8.65 -13.05
CA LYS A 12 -1.66 -7.54 -14.00
C LYS A 12 -0.26 -7.39 -14.61
N PRO A 13 -0.12 -7.48 -15.94
CA PRO A 13 1.15 -7.21 -16.59
C PRO A 13 1.69 -5.85 -16.11
N GLY A 14 2.85 -5.83 -15.44
CA GLY A 14 3.53 -4.60 -15.05
C GLY A 14 3.51 -4.19 -13.57
N LEU A 15 3.01 -5.03 -12.65
CA LEU A 15 3.28 -4.86 -11.21
C LEU A 15 4.70 -5.38 -10.87
N SER A 16 5.39 -4.65 -10.01
CA SER A 16 6.74 -5.02 -9.55
C SER A 16 6.94 -4.77 -8.06
N ALA A 17 7.70 -5.63 -7.40
CA ALA A 17 8.28 -5.31 -6.10
C ALA A 17 9.50 -4.42 -6.34
N ALA A 18 9.67 -3.35 -5.54
CA ALA A 18 10.79 -2.44 -5.65
C ALA A 18 11.69 -2.52 -4.40
N SER A 19 12.98 -2.77 -4.59
CA SER A 19 13.98 -2.73 -3.51
C SER A 19 15.17 -1.85 -3.91
N VAL A 20 16.05 -1.60 -2.96
CA VAL A 20 17.29 -0.86 -3.20
C VAL A 20 18.46 -1.83 -3.09
N ASN A 21 19.37 -1.79 -4.05
CA ASN A 21 20.59 -2.58 -4.01
C ASN A 21 21.68 -1.94 -3.14
N GLU A 22 22.83 -2.60 -3.05
CA GLU A 22 23.97 -2.17 -2.24
C GLU A 22 24.54 -0.79 -2.65
N GLN A 23 24.21 -0.31 -3.86
CA GLN A 23 24.61 0.99 -4.38
C GLN A 23 23.53 2.07 -4.19
N GLY A 24 22.44 1.79 -3.49
CA GLY A 24 21.37 2.77 -3.27
C GLY A 24 20.45 2.97 -4.48
N LYS A 25 20.52 2.09 -5.50
CA LYS A 25 19.69 2.19 -6.72
C LYS A 25 18.45 1.31 -6.62
N LEU A 26 17.32 1.83 -7.09
CA LEU A 26 16.06 1.11 -7.19
C LEU A 26 16.14 -0.04 -8.22
N GLU A 27 15.77 -1.24 -7.79
CA GLU A 27 15.64 -2.45 -8.59
C GLU A 27 14.19 -2.91 -8.60
N ASN A 28 13.72 -3.36 -9.77
CA ASN A 28 12.33 -3.74 -9.97
C ASN A 28 12.25 -5.24 -10.28
N PHE A 29 11.50 -5.97 -9.47
CA PHE A 29 11.27 -7.41 -9.63
C PHE A 29 9.84 -7.61 -10.13
N GLN A 30 9.71 -7.97 -11.41
CA GLN A 30 8.40 -8.24 -12.02
C GLN A 30 7.85 -9.59 -11.55
N GLY A 31 6.53 -9.66 -11.34
CA GLY A 31 5.85 -10.88 -10.95
C GLY A 31 4.73 -10.62 -9.94
N THR A 32 4.21 -11.68 -9.34
CA THR A 32 3.27 -11.55 -8.22
C THR A 32 3.98 -10.94 -7.01
N LEU A 33 3.20 -10.43 -6.04
CA LEU A 33 3.75 -9.94 -4.77
C LEU A 33 4.66 -10.99 -4.11
N LEU A 34 4.22 -12.25 -4.04
CA LEU A 34 5.00 -13.34 -3.44
C LEU A 34 6.31 -13.60 -4.18
N GLN A 35 6.28 -13.63 -5.52
CA GLN A 35 7.46 -13.86 -6.36
C GLN A 35 8.46 -12.70 -6.31
N GLY A 36 7.97 -11.46 -6.32
CA GLY A 36 8.82 -10.29 -6.18
C GLY A 36 9.43 -10.19 -4.78
N TYR A 37 8.62 -10.45 -3.75
CA TYR A 37 9.06 -10.38 -2.36
C TYR A 37 10.09 -11.47 -2.00
N SER A 38 10.03 -12.65 -2.62
CA SER A 38 11.03 -13.72 -2.39
C SER A 38 12.41 -13.41 -2.98
N GLN A 39 12.52 -12.43 -3.87
CA GLN A 39 13.77 -12.02 -4.52
C GLN A 39 14.47 -10.85 -3.84
N ILE A 40 13.82 -10.21 -2.85
CA ILE A 40 14.33 -9.04 -2.17
C ILE A 40 14.66 -9.36 -0.70
N ARG A 41 15.61 -8.63 -0.14
CA ARG A 41 15.81 -8.65 1.32
C ARG A 41 14.69 -7.79 1.94
N PRO A 42 13.89 -8.31 2.89
CA PRO A 42 12.73 -7.60 3.44
C PRO A 42 12.98 -6.15 3.85
N GLU A 43 14.12 -5.88 4.50
CA GLU A 43 14.54 -4.56 4.98
C GLU A 43 14.84 -3.54 3.88
N THR A 44 14.99 -4.00 2.63
CA THR A 44 15.25 -3.16 1.46
C THR A 44 13.99 -2.84 0.67
N PHE A 45 12.85 -3.47 0.99
CA PHE A 45 11.59 -3.28 0.26
C PHE A 45 11.08 -1.86 0.44
N GLN A 46 10.81 -1.14 -0.65
CA GLN A 46 10.61 0.31 -0.57
C GLN A 46 9.20 0.75 -0.19
N HIS A 47 9.11 1.78 0.65
CA HIS A 47 7.90 2.52 0.91
C HIS A 47 7.48 3.36 -0.30
N ALA A 48 6.20 3.73 -0.35
CA ALA A 48 5.63 4.57 -1.38
C ALA A 48 6.41 5.88 -1.54
N TYR A 49 6.75 6.55 -0.43
CA TYR A 49 7.44 7.85 -0.51
C TYR A 49 8.87 7.73 -1.06
N GLU A 50 9.55 6.61 -0.81
CA GLU A 50 10.89 6.36 -1.33
C GLU A 50 10.84 6.15 -2.85
N ILE A 51 9.87 5.39 -3.33
CA ILE A 51 9.62 5.20 -4.76
C ILE A 51 9.22 6.53 -5.42
N MET A 52 8.39 7.35 -4.75
CA MET A 52 7.98 8.65 -5.28
C MET A 52 9.15 9.62 -5.40
N ARG A 53 10.10 9.60 -4.45
CA ARG A 53 11.34 10.39 -4.56
C ARG A 53 12.09 10.06 -5.85
N ASP A 54 12.26 8.77 -6.15
CA ASP A 54 13.04 8.34 -7.32
C ASP A 54 12.30 8.62 -8.65
N ARG A 55 10.97 8.50 -8.67
CA ARG A 55 10.12 8.85 -9.83
C ARG A 55 10.24 10.30 -10.29
N LYS A 56 10.67 11.21 -9.40
CA LYS A 56 10.87 12.62 -9.76
C LYS A 56 11.98 12.76 -10.78
N THR A 57 13.09 12.06 -10.57
CA THR A 57 14.30 12.16 -11.38
C THR A 57 14.40 11.08 -12.45
N ASP A 58 13.82 9.89 -12.22
CA ASP A 58 13.80 8.80 -13.19
C ASP A 58 12.41 8.68 -13.87
N PHE A 59 12.33 9.24 -15.08
CA PHE A 59 11.12 9.22 -15.90
C PHE A 59 10.65 7.80 -16.27
N SER A 60 11.55 6.81 -16.30
CA SER A 60 11.21 5.42 -16.64
C SER A 60 10.34 4.74 -15.59
N LEU A 61 10.26 5.31 -14.38
CA LEU A 61 9.50 4.77 -13.25
C LEU A 61 8.05 5.30 -13.18
N ARG A 62 7.73 6.39 -13.89
CA ARG A 62 6.45 7.12 -13.74
C ARG A 62 5.23 6.30 -14.14
N ASN A 63 5.37 5.43 -15.13
CA ASN A 63 4.28 4.61 -15.68
C ASN A 63 4.28 3.16 -15.18
N LYS A 64 5.06 2.85 -14.12
CA LYS A 64 5.13 1.51 -13.54
C LYS A 64 4.16 1.37 -12.36
N TRP A 65 3.77 0.15 -12.03
CA TRP A 65 3.04 -0.15 -10.80
C TRP A 65 3.95 -0.86 -9.81
N PHE A 66 3.86 -0.48 -8.55
CA PHE A 66 4.69 -1.01 -7.49
C PHE A 66 3.86 -1.57 -6.35
N TYR A 67 4.25 -2.75 -5.86
CA TYR A 67 3.96 -3.11 -4.49
C TYR A 67 4.87 -2.31 -3.56
N THR A 68 4.34 -1.88 -2.42
CA THR A 68 5.06 -1.05 -1.45
C THR A 68 5.23 -1.77 -0.13
N ALA A 69 6.22 -1.35 0.65
CA ALA A 69 6.41 -1.81 2.01
C ALA A 69 5.31 -1.37 2.98
N ASP A 70 4.56 -0.32 2.63
CA ASP A 70 3.44 0.17 3.43
C ASP A 70 2.27 -0.82 3.47
N GLY A 71 1.65 -0.95 4.63
CA GLY A 71 0.43 -1.74 4.83
C GLY A 71 -0.79 -0.86 5.02
N ASN A 72 -1.97 -1.44 4.81
CA ASN A 72 -3.26 -0.81 5.06
C ASN A 72 -4.20 -1.84 5.68
N VAL A 73 -4.79 -1.50 6.83
CA VAL A 73 -5.76 -2.35 7.52
C VAL A 73 -7.04 -1.57 7.77
N TYR A 74 -8.17 -2.11 7.35
CA TYR A 74 -9.48 -1.54 7.63
C TYR A 74 -10.10 -2.18 8.86
N THR A 75 -10.74 -1.37 9.68
CA THR A 75 -11.47 -1.82 10.88
C THR A 75 -12.79 -1.08 11.00
N PHE A 76 -13.70 -1.65 11.78
CA PHE A 76 -14.95 -0.99 12.17
C PHE A 76 -15.00 -0.91 13.70
N GLU A 77 -14.95 0.31 14.23
CA GLU A 77 -14.85 0.61 15.66
C GLU A 77 -15.93 1.64 16.00
N ASP A 78 -16.73 1.39 17.05
CA ASP A 78 -17.74 2.32 17.56
C ASP A 78 -18.68 2.90 16.48
N GLY A 79 -19.08 2.05 15.52
CA GLY A 79 -19.98 2.44 14.42
C GLY A 79 -19.32 3.20 13.28
N LYS A 80 -17.99 3.32 13.27
CA LYS A 80 -17.21 4.02 12.25
C LYS A 80 -16.15 3.15 11.60
N ALA A 81 -15.86 3.41 10.33
CA ALA A 81 -14.78 2.76 9.61
C ALA A 81 -13.47 3.54 9.75
N TYR A 82 -12.39 2.85 10.07
CA TYR A 82 -11.04 3.42 10.14
C TYR A 82 -10.08 2.68 9.22
N LEU A 83 -9.21 3.46 8.58
CA LEU A 83 -8.05 2.98 7.85
C LEU A 83 -6.80 3.17 8.73
N TYR A 84 -6.07 2.09 8.97
CA TYR A 84 -4.78 2.08 9.64
C TYR A 84 -3.68 1.88 8.60
N SER A 85 -2.93 2.94 8.29
CA SER A 85 -1.81 2.87 7.37
C SER A 85 -0.50 2.60 8.13
N THR A 86 0.07 1.43 7.87
CA THR A 86 1.22 0.90 8.61
C THR A 86 2.52 1.01 7.82
N MET A 87 3.64 1.04 8.55
CA MET A 87 4.98 0.92 7.99
C MET A 87 5.37 -0.56 7.85
N ARG A 88 6.54 -0.81 7.24
CA ARG A 88 7.03 -2.14 6.85
C ARG A 88 7.02 -3.15 8.00
N ASP A 89 7.47 -2.73 9.18
CA ASP A 89 7.57 -3.54 10.39
C ASP A 89 6.21 -3.96 10.98
N LEU A 90 5.15 -3.23 10.63
CA LEU A 90 3.77 -3.49 11.04
C LEU A 90 2.86 -3.84 9.85
N ASN A 91 3.44 -4.28 8.72
CA ASN A 91 2.67 -4.69 7.56
C ASN A 91 2.31 -6.19 7.66
N PRO A 92 1.05 -6.55 7.96
CA PRO A 92 0.67 -7.93 8.21
C PRO A 92 0.72 -8.76 6.92
N ILE A 93 0.57 -8.14 5.74
CA ILE A 93 0.73 -8.82 4.45
C ILE A 93 2.16 -9.31 4.30
N LEU A 94 3.17 -8.49 4.63
CA LEU A 94 4.57 -8.89 4.48
C LEU A 94 4.98 -9.94 5.51
N LYS A 95 4.50 -9.81 6.75
CA LYS A 95 4.74 -10.79 7.81
C LYS A 95 4.16 -12.17 7.47
N HIS A 96 3.01 -12.19 6.80
CA HIS A 96 2.28 -13.41 6.42
C HIS A 96 2.19 -13.59 4.90
N ILE A 97 3.26 -13.26 4.15
CA ILE A 97 3.23 -13.10 2.69
C ILE A 97 2.59 -14.24 1.90
N GLY A 98 2.83 -15.49 2.29
CA GLY A 98 2.25 -16.66 1.63
C GLY A 98 0.74 -16.78 1.88
N GLU A 99 0.32 -16.68 3.14
CA GLU A 99 -1.09 -16.74 3.53
C GLU A 99 -1.88 -15.55 2.98
N ALA A 100 -1.35 -14.33 3.14
CA ALA A 100 -1.96 -13.11 2.65
C ALA A 100 -2.14 -13.16 1.12
N THR A 101 -1.12 -13.59 0.37
CA THR A 101 -1.24 -13.76 -1.09
C THR A 101 -2.32 -14.79 -1.44
N ARG A 102 -2.38 -15.92 -0.73
CA ARG A 102 -3.40 -16.95 -0.97
C ARG A 102 -4.82 -16.41 -0.76
N GLN A 103 -5.05 -15.66 0.31
CA GLN A 103 -6.37 -15.07 0.61
C GLN A 103 -6.74 -13.97 -0.39
N LEU A 104 -5.79 -13.12 -0.79
CA LEU A 104 -6.01 -12.07 -1.79
C LEU A 104 -6.36 -12.64 -3.18
N LEU A 105 -5.82 -13.81 -3.52
CA LEU A 105 -6.14 -14.55 -4.74
C LEU A 105 -7.41 -15.41 -4.61
N SER A 106 -7.96 -15.55 -3.41
CA SER A 106 -9.23 -16.26 -3.19
C SER A 106 -10.42 -15.41 -3.67
N PRO A 107 -11.60 -16.02 -3.88
CA PRO A 107 -12.81 -15.27 -4.25
C PRO A 107 -13.23 -14.17 -3.26
N ALA A 108 -12.73 -14.21 -2.02
CA ALA A 108 -13.00 -13.18 -1.03
C ALA A 108 -12.21 -11.89 -1.28
N HIS A 109 -11.11 -11.97 -2.05
CA HIS A 109 -10.22 -10.87 -2.44
C HIS A 109 -9.69 -9.99 -1.29
N ASN A 110 -9.79 -10.47 -0.06
CA ASN A 110 -9.41 -9.75 1.14
C ASN A 110 -8.58 -10.66 2.03
N TYR A 111 -7.50 -10.11 2.57
CA TYR A 111 -6.71 -10.77 3.61
C TYR A 111 -7.30 -10.44 4.98
N LYS A 112 -7.65 -11.48 5.74
CA LYS A 112 -8.04 -11.34 7.14
C LYS A 112 -6.80 -11.30 8.01
N VAL A 113 -6.52 -10.12 8.55
CA VAL A 113 -5.39 -9.89 9.47
C VAL A 113 -5.53 -10.74 10.73
N GLU A 114 -4.43 -11.36 11.17
CA GLU A 114 -4.39 -12.12 12.42
C GLU A 114 -4.60 -11.22 13.64
N GLN A 115 -5.28 -11.71 14.67
CA GLN A 115 -5.63 -10.88 15.84
C GLN A 115 -4.40 -10.27 16.54
N ASN A 116 -3.30 -11.03 16.63
CA ASN A 116 -2.07 -10.54 17.26
C ASN A 116 -1.44 -9.37 16.48
N ASP A 117 -1.52 -9.40 15.15
CA ASP A 117 -1.03 -8.30 14.30
C ASP A 117 -1.94 -7.10 14.38
N LEU A 118 -3.26 -7.32 14.36
CA LEU A 118 -4.23 -6.27 14.55
C LEU A 118 -4.01 -5.56 15.90
N ASP A 119 -3.86 -6.32 16.99
CA ASP A 119 -3.57 -5.77 18.32
C ASP A 119 -2.27 -4.94 18.34
N ALA A 120 -1.23 -5.38 17.63
CA ALA A 120 0.03 -4.65 17.52
C ALA A 120 -0.15 -3.33 16.75
N ILE A 121 -0.94 -3.34 15.67
CA ILE A 121 -1.27 -2.17 14.86
C ILE A 121 -2.08 -1.16 15.68
N LEU A 122 -3.13 -1.61 16.36
CA LEU A 122 -4.04 -0.75 17.14
C LEU A 122 -3.35 -0.07 18.34
N LYS A 123 -2.29 -0.68 18.88
CA LYS A 123 -1.51 -0.15 20.02
C LYS A 123 -0.32 0.71 19.60
N SER A 124 0.01 0.76 18.32
CA SER A 124 1.22 1.42 17.81
C SER A 124 1.00 2.91 17.56
N ASP A 125 1.94 3.73 18.01
CA ASP A 125 2.02 5.17 17.72
C ASP A 125 2.63 5.47 16.35
N LYS A 126 3.17 4.45 15.67
CA LYS A 126 3.77 4.56 14.33
C LYS A 126 2.77 4.37 13.19
N VAL A 127 1.50 4.09 13.53
CA VAL A 127 0.45 3.86 12.55
C VAL A 127 -0.39 5.11 12.42
N LEU A 128 -0.70 5.48 11.17
CA LEU A 128 -1.64 6.55 10.90
C LEU A 128 -3.05 5.97 10.91
N LYS A 129 -3.84 6.31 11.94
CA LYS A 129 -5.28 6.05 12.00
C LYS A 129 -6.03 7.16 11.28
N THR A 130 -6.90 6.80 10.36
CA THR A 130 -7.70 7.73 9.56
C THR A 130 -9.16 7.35 9.61
N ASP A 131 -10.03 8.29 9.97
CA ASP A 131 -11.49 8.13 9.81
C ASP A 131 -11.78 8.13 8.30
N VAL A 132 -12.40 7.06 7.79
CA VAL A 132 -12.65 6.92 6.34
C VAL A 132 -13.55 8.04 5.83
N ASP A 133 -14.45 8.58 6.66
CA ASP A 133 -15.31 9.72 6.29
C ASP A 133 -14.51 11.01 6.06
N ASN A 134 -13.31 11.13 6.64
CA ASN A 134 -12.41 12.25 6.42
C ASN A 134 -11.66 12.15 5.09
N LEU A 135 -11.59 10.96 4.47
CA LEU A 135 -10.96 10.79 3.16
C LEU A 135 -11.78 11.41 2.03
N LYS A 136 -13.08 11.71 2.27
CA LYS A 136 -13.99 12.30 1.28
C LYS A 136 -13.88 11.57 -0.07
N LEU A 137 -13.96 10.24 -0.01
CA LEU A 137 -13.78 9.36 -1.16
C LEU A 137 -14.76 9.72 -2.28
N LYS A 138 -14.22 9.77 -3.49
CA LYS A 138 -14.95 9.75 -4.75
C LYS A 138 -15.27 8.30 -5.08
N PHE A 139 -16.45 8.08 -5.65
CA PHE A 139 -16.90 6.79 -6.14
C PHE A 139 -17.24 6.98 -7.62
N ASP A 140 -16.71 6.12 -8.48
CA ASP A 140 -16.99 6.21 -9.92
C ASP A 140 -18.46 5.87 -10.23
N ASN A 141 -19.06 4.93 -9.49
CA ASN A 141 -20.52 4.74 -9.41
C ASN A 141 -21.01 4.49 -7.98
N ARG A 142 -22.31 4.75 -7.72
CA ARG A 142 -22.94 4.56 -6.39
C ARG A 142 -22.98 3.11 -5.89
N ASN A 143 -22.70 2.13 -6.76
CA ASN A 143 -22.67 0.71 -6.44
C ASN A 143 -21.24 0.13 -6.42
N ASP A 144 -20.22 0.97 -6.60
CA ASP A 144 -18.84 0.48 -6.64
C ASP A 144 -18.28 0.34 -5.22
N GLU A 145 -17.70 -0.82 -4.93
CA GLU A 145 -16.99 -1.11 -3.69
C GLU A 145 -15.65 -0.36 -3.57
N LEU A 146 -15.24 0.34 -4.65
CA LEU A 146 -13.96 1.01 -4.76
C LEU A 146 -14.13 2.53 -4.67
N GLY A 147 -13.88 3.08 -3.49
CA GLY A 147 -13.72 4.52 -3.28
C GLY A 147 -12.26 4.94 -3.39
N TYR A 148 -12.00 6.13 -3.93
CA TYR A 148 -10.65 6.72 -4.02
C TYR A 148 -10.67 8.19 -3.65
N PHE A 149 -9.53 8.74 -3.24
CA PHE A 149 -9.33 10.19 -3.27
C PHE A 149 -8.05 10.48 -4.03
N GLU A 150 -8.01 11.62 -4.69
CA GLU A 150 -6.85 12.04 -5.47
C GLU A 150 -5.99 12.97 -4.62
N ILE A 151 -4.69 12.75 -4.71
CA ILE A 151 -3.68 13.62 -4.11
C ILE A 151 -3.08 14.45 -5.25
N ASP A 152 -3.49 15.72 -5.35
CA ASP A 152 -2.81 16.68 -6.20
C ASP A 152 -1.66 17.32 -5.40
N THR A 153 -0.45 16.79 -5.59
CA THR A 153 0.74 17.29 -4.88
C THR A 153 1.12 18.72 -5.29
N SER A 154 0.58 19.25 -6.39
CA SER A 154 0.82 20.65 -6.80
C SER A 154 -0.09 21.65 -6.09
N LYS A 155 -1.10 21.15 -5.35
CA LYS A 155 -2.10 21.98 -4.68
C LYS A 155 -2.43 21.45 -3.28
N PRO A 156 -1.44 21.39 -2.36
CA PRO A 156 -1.65 20.89 -1.00
C PRO A 156 -2.75 21.65 -0.23
N GLN A 157 -3.01 22.91 -0.57
CA GLN A 157 -4.11 23.70 -0.02
C GLN A 157 -5.52 23.16 -0.36
N GLU A 158 -5.64 22.26 -1.34
CA GLU A 158 -6.93 21.67 -1.73
C GLU A 158 -7.31 20.42 -0.91
N PHE A 159 -6.45 19.96 0.02
CA PHE A 159 -6.82 18.90 0.95
C PHE A 159 -7.98 19.35 1.84
N LYS A 160 -9.04 18.54 1.88
CA LYS A 160 -10.29 18.87 2.59
C LYS A 160 -10.21 18.57 4.08
N THR A 161 -9.30 17.69 4.48
CA THR A 161 -9.16 17.24 5.86
C THR A 161 -7.68 17.03 6.22
N GLN A 162 -7.41 17.08 7.52
CA GLN A 162 -6.08 16.78 8.05
C GLN A 162 -5.64 15.35 7.71
N ASP A 163 -6.57 14.39 7.70
CA ASP A 163 -6.27 12.98 7.40
C ASP A 163 -5.80 12.79 5.95
N GLN A 164 -6.41 13.49 4.98
CA GLN A 164 -5.94 13.48 3.59
C GLN A 164 -4.50 14.02 3.49
N LEU A 165 -4.21 15.13 4.17
CA LEU A 165 -2.87 15.72 4.19
C LEU A 165 -1.85 14.76 4.83
N LEU A 166 -2.17 14.15 5.97
CA LEU A 166 -1.27 13.23 6.67
C LEU A 166 -0.97 11.97 5.85
N LEU A 167 -1.99 11.39 5.19
CA LEU A 167 -1.79 10.28 4.26
C LEU A 167 -0.96 10.68 3.05
N ALA A 168 -1.21 11.86 2.48
CA ALA A 168 -0.41 12.36 1.38
C ALA A 168 1.06 12.53 1.79
N ILE A 169 1.32 13.10 2.98
CA ILE A 169 2.68 13.20 3.54
C ILE A 169 3.30 11.80 3.71
N GLN A 170 2.56 10.83 4.24
CA GLN A 170 3.07 9.48 4.45
C GLN A 170 3.42 8.77 3.13
N LYS A 171 2.59 8.93 2.08
CA LYS A 171 2.76 8.21 0.81
C LYS A 171 3.62 8.93 -0.22
N TYR A 172 3.62 10.26 -0.22
CA TYR A 172 4.42 11.06 -1.15
C TYR A 172 5.66 11.67 -0.49
N GLY A 173 5.75 11.76 0.83
CA GLY A 173 6.84 12.44 1.55
C GLY A 173 6.57 13.94 1.72
N GLY A 174 6.72 14.46 2.94
CA GLY A 174 6.33 15.83 3.31
C GLY A 174 7.04 16.96 2.57
N GLY A 175 8.28 16.74 2.08
CA GLY A 175 8.98 17.69 1.22
C GLY A 175 8.38 17.85 -0.18
N ASN A 176 7.37 17.05 -0.53
CA ASN A 176 6.70 17.06 -1.82
C ASN A 176 5.36 17.80 -1.79
N LEU A 177 5.00 18.38 -0.65
CA LEU A 177 3.73 19.09 -0.40
C LEU A 177 3.96 20.52 0.12
N GLN A 178 5.17 21.07 -0.06
CA GLN A 178 5.53 22.46 0.23
C GLN A 178 5.54 23.31 -1.03
#